data_AF-A0A497ESJ4-F1
#
_entry.id   AF-A0A497ESJ4-F1
#
_cell.length_a   1.000
_cell.length_b   1.000
_cell.length_c   1.000
_cell.angle_alpha   90.00
_cell.angle_beta   90.00
_cell.angle_gamma   90.00
#
_symmetry.space_group_name_H-M   'P 1'
#
loop_
_entity.id
_entity.type
_entity.pdbx_description
1 polymer ?
#
loop_
_entity_poly.entity_id
_entity_poly.type
_entity_poly.pdbx_seq_one_letter_code
_entity_poly.pdbx_strand_id
1 'polypeptide(L)'
;MKSGVKELPRDFVEFVAARNLGGKREVTHRALASGVIFPNDLAVTSTSGGSGYGDPLDRDPNLVIKDLENGIISEWVARNIYKVVFDPETLEIDYKATEEERRREREERKRRGKRYDKWVEEWEKMTPPKDFLKFYGTWPDAKPITEG
;
A
#
# COMPACT_ATOMS: atom_id res chain seq x y z
N MET A 1 -28.38 -4.10 19.82
CA MET A 1 -27.57 -5.06 19.06
C MET A 1 -28.28 -6.41 19.02
N LYS A 2 -28.56 -6.97 17.84
CA LYS A 2 -28.93 -8.39 17.75
C LYS A 2 -27.65 -9.23 17.91
N SER A 3 -27.78 -10.32 18.67
CA SER A 3 -26.76 -11.05 19.42
C SER A 3 -25.75 -11.89 18.62
N GLY A 4 -25.20 -11.38 17.51
CA GLY A 4 -24.37 -12.17 16.58
C GLY A 4 -22.90 -11.78 16.48
N VAL A 5 -22.52 -10.54 16.79
CA VAL A 5 -21.13 -10.07 16.69
C VAL A 5 -20.47 -10.26 18.05
N LYS A 6 -19.67 -11.32 18.20
CA LYS A 6 -19.02 -11.64 19.48
C LYS A 6 -17.90 -10.66 19.83
N GLU A 7 -17.22 -10.04 18.86
CA GLU A 7 -16.16 -9.06 19.09
C GLU A 7 -16.13 -8.01 17.96
N LEU A 8 -15.89 -6.74 18.33
CA LEU A 8 -15.68 -5.65 17.37
C LEU A 8 -14.21 -5.65 16.91
N PRO A 9 -13.91 -5.26 15.65
CA PRO A 9 -12.53 -5.11 15.19
C PRO A 9 -11.80 -4.07 16.04
N ARG A 10 -10.55 -4.38 16.37
CA ARG A 10 -9.72 -3.58 17.27
C ARG A 10 -8.82 -2.60 16.54
N ASP A 11 -8.61 -2.83 15.25
CA ASP A 11 -7.83 -1.97 14.38
C ASP A 11 -8.45 -1.85 12.97
N PHE A 12 -7.84 -0.99 12.15
CA PHE A 12 -8.29 -0.73 10.79
C PHE A 12 -8.20 -1.97 9.88
N VAL A 13 -7.18 -2.80 10.07
CA VAL A 13 -6.95 -4.00 9.25
C VAL A 13 -8.02 -5.05 9.55
N GLU A 14 -8.28 -5.31 10.84
CA GLU A 14 -9.37 -6.16 11.29
C GLU A 14 -10.72 -5.62 10.81
N PHE A 15 -10.95 -4.30 10.87
CA PHE A 15 -12.19 -3.70 10.37
C PHE A 15 -12.37 -3.89 8.86
N VAL A 16 -11.32 -3.67 8.07
CA VAL A 16 -11.37 -3.86 6.61
C VAL A 16 -11.62 -5.33 6.26
N ALA A 17 -10.95 -6.25 6.97
CA ALA A 17 -11.08 -7.70 6.81
C ALA A 17 -12.42 -8.25 7.31
N ALA A 18 -13.00 -7.64 8.35
CA ALA A 18 -14.27 -8.03 8.93
C ALA A 18 -15.41 -7.84 7.92
N ARG A 19 -15.90 -8.97 7.39
CA ARG A 19 -17.10 -9.00 6.52
C ARG A 19 -18.40 -9.18 7.29
N ASN A 20 -18.32 -9.52 8.58
CA ASN A 20 -19.46 -10.01 9.36
C ASN A 20 -20.00 -9.00 10.39
N LEU A 21 -19.61 -7.73 10.30
CA LEU A 21 -20.07 -6.69 11.24
C LEU A 21 -21.56 -6.32 11.09
N GLY A 22 -22.23 -6.81 10.04
CA GLY A 22 -23.60 -6.46 9.72
C GLY A 22 -23.75 -4.99 9.32
N GLY A 23 -24.98 -4.58 8.97
CA GLY A 23 -25.27 -3.21 8.54
C GLY A 23 -24.87 -2.90 7.09
N LYS A 24 -25.15 -1.66 6.66
CA LYS A 24 -24.79 -1.16 5.33
C LYS A 24 -23.36 -0.63 5.38
N ARG A 25 -22.47 -1.22 4.57
CA ARG A 25 -21.11 -0.73 4.39
C ARG A 25 -21.07 0.28 3.25
N GLU A 26 -20.55 1.47 3.53
CA GLU A 26 -20.30 2.51 2.54
C GLU A 26 -18.81 2.82 2.50
N VAL A 27 -18.23 2.85 1.30
CA VAL A 27 -16.84 3.26 1.07
C VAL A 27 -16.89 4.46 0.13
N THR A 28 -16.39 5.59 0.61
CA THR A 28 -16.50 6.89 -0.06
C THR A 28 -15.12 7.47 -0.35
N HIS A 29 -15.09 8.50 -1.19
CA HIS A 29 -13.87 9.29 -1.37
C HIS A 29 -13.50 10.01 -0.06
N ARG A 30 -12.20 10.10 0.25
CA ARG A 30 -11.71 10.67 1.52
C ARG A 30 -12.23 12.08 1.79
N ALA A 31 -12.34 12.91 0.76
CA ALA A 31 -12.98 14.23 0.85
C ALA A 31 -14.50 14.07 0.91
N LEU A 32 -14.98 13.39 1.96
CA LEU A 32 -16.38 13.15 2.22
C LEU A 32 -17.08 14.50 2.45
N ALA A 33 -18.15 14.77 1.70
CA ALA A 33 -19.04 15.87 2.01
C ALA A 33 -19.70 15.62 3.38
N SER A 34 -19.97 16.66 4.15
CA SER A 34 -20.58 16.52 5.48
C SER A 34 -21.82 15.61 5.43
N GLY A 35 -21.84 14.60 6.31
CA GLY A 35 -22.91 13.62 6.42
C GLY A 35 -23.36 13.43 7.87
N VAL A 36 -24.54 12.85 8.04
CA VAL A 36 -25.07 12.50 9.36
C VAL A 36 -24.62 11.09 9.72
N ILE A 37 -24.12 10.92 10.94
CA ILE A 37 -23.76 9.63 11.53
C ILE A 37 -24.72 9.41 12.70
N PHE A 38 -25.38 8.26 12.74
CA PHE A 38 -26.38 7.93 13.73
C PHE A 38 -25.79 7.11 14.89
N PRO A 39 -26.49 7.02 16.03
CA PRO A 39 -26.10 6.10 17.09
C PRO A 39 -25.94 4.67 16.57
N ASN A 40 -24.81 4.03 16.92
CA ASN A 40 -24.38 2.71 16.47
C ASN A 40 -23.80 2.63 15.05
N ASP A 41 -23.61 3.75 14.36
CA ASP A 41 -22.79 3.77 13.14
C ASP A 41 -21.29 3.71 13.50
N LEU A 42 -20.51 3.13 12.59
CA LEU A 42 -19.06 3.04 12.71
C LEU A 42 -18.41 3.83 11.58
N ALA A 43 -17.84 4.99 11.92
CA ALA A 43 -17.05 5.81 11.00
C ALA A 43 -15.56 5.49 11.18
N VAL A 44 -14.92 5.07 10.10
CA VAL A 44 -13.50 4.69 10.11
C VAL A 44 -12.75 5.51 9.08
N THR A 45 -11.67 6.14 9.51
CA THR A 45 -10.75 6.89 8.66
C THR A 45 -9.32 6.48 8.97
N SER A 46 -8.42 6.68 8.01
CA SER A 46 -7.00 6.44 8.19
C SER A 46 -6.20 7.71 7.92
N THR A 47 -5.15 7.91 8.71
CA THR A 47 -4.15 8.94 8.46
C THR A 47 -3.09 8.39 7.50
N SER A 48 -2.55 9.25 6.64
CA SER A 48 -1.41 8.89 5.79
C SER A 48 -0.13 8.80 6.61
N GLY A 49 0.73 7.84 6.27
CA GLY A 49 2.14 7.85 6.68
C GLY A 49 2.99 8.80 5.81
N GLY A 50 4.26 8.94 6.18
CA GLY A 50 5.25 9.65 5.36
C GLY A 50 5.77 8.81 4.19
N SER A 51 6.51 9.44 3.28
CA SER A 51 7.25 8.74 2.22
C SER A 51 8.55 8.13 2.75
N GLY A 52 9.00 7.02 2.15
CA GLY A 52 10.29 6.40 2.46
C GLY A 52 11.47 7.08 1.75
N TYR A 53 12.69 6.74 2.18
CA TYR A 53 13.94 7.18 1.57
C TYR A 53 14.87 5.98 1.32
N GLY A 54 15.50 5.92 0.13
CA GLY A 54 16.44 4.87 -0.26
C GLY A 54 15.79 3.60 -0.81
N ASP A 55 16.61 2.61 -1.18
CA ASP A 55 16.14 1.29 -1.60
C ASP A 55 15.76 0.46 -0.36
N PRO A 56 14.55 -0.14 -0.32
CA PRO A 56 14.18 -1.06 0.76
C PRO A 56 15.19 -2.18 1.01
N LEU A 57 15.90 -2.66 -0.01
CA LEU A 57 16.89 -3.74 0.14
C LEU A 57 18.17 -3.29 0.86
N ASP A 58 18.36 -2.00 1.07
CA ASP A 58 19.51 -1.42 1.77
C ASP A 58 19.22 -1.16 3.26
N ARG A 59 17.96 -1.31 3.70
CA ARG A 59 17.60 -1.15 5.11
C ARG A 59 18.23 -2.26 5.97
N ASP A 60 18.77 -1.90 7.14
CA ASP A 60 19.29 -2.87 8.12
C ASP A 60 18.18 -3.87 8.52
N PRO A 61 18.39 -5.19 8.35
CA PRO A 61 17.38 -6.18 8.69
C PRO A 61 17.00 -6.18 10.18
N ASN A 62 17.89 -5.75 11.09
CA ASN A 62 17.56 -5.61 12.52
C ASN A 62 16.50 -4.54 12.75
N LEU A 63 16.60 -3.41 12.02
CA LEU A 63 15.60 -2.35 12.10
C LEU A 63 14.27 -2.79 11.49
N VAL A 64 14.29 -3.64 10.47
CA VAL A 64 13.08 -4.23 9.88
C VAL A 64 12.37 -5.14 10.88
N ILE A 65 13.10 -6.03 11.57
CA ILE A 65 12.51 -6.89 12.61
C ILE A 65 11.98 -6.04 13.76
N LYS A 66 12.71 -5.01 14.19
CA LYS A 66 12.21 -4.08 15.20
C LYS A 66 10.91 -3.39 14.77
N ASP A 67 10.77 -2.99 13.50
CA ASP A 67 9.52 -2.42 13.00
C ASP A 67 8.37 -3.44 13.04
N LEU A 68 8.67 -4.71 12.75
CA LEU A 68 7.70 -5.81 12.80
C LEU A 68 7.25 -6.10 14.25
N GLU A 69 8.20 -6.21 15.18
CA GLU A 69 7.95 -6.39 16.62
C GLU A 69 7.06 -5.28 17.18
N ASN A 70 7.29 -4.04 16.73
CA ASN A 70 6.49 -2.88 17.16
C ASN A 70 5.15 -2.75 16.42
N GLY A 71 4.78 -3.69 15.54
CA GLY A 71 3.54 -3.65 14.77
C GLY A 71 3.45 -2.50 13.77
N ILE A 72 4.58 -1.88 13.41
CA ILE A 72 4.64 -0.78 12.44
C ILE A 72 4.48 -1.32 11.01
N ILE A 73 5.03 -2.50 10.76
CA ILE A 73 4.91 -3.23 9.49
C ILE A 73 4.34 -4.63 9.74
N SER A 74 3.76 -5.23 8.70
CA SER A 74 3.36 -6.63 8.73
C SER A 74 4.50 -7.55 8.33
N GLU A 75 4.38 -8.84 8.67
CA GLU A 75 5.30 -9.89 8.22
C GLU A 75 5.40 -9.92 6.68
N TRP A 76 4.27 -9.72 5.98
CA TRP A 76 4.25 -9.63 4.53
C TRP A 76 5.16 -8.50 4.02
N VAL A 77 5.14 -7.33 4.65
CA VAL A 77 6.01 -6.21 4.27
C VAL A 77 7.48 -6.54 4.52
N ALA A 78 7.81 -7.10 5.70
CA ALA A 78 9.17 -7.50 6.04
C ALA A 78 9.76 -8.49 5.01
N ARG A 79 8.98 -9.51 4.63
CA ARG A 79 9.41 -10.56 3.69
C ARG A 79 9.40 -10.10 2.23
N ASN A 80 8.42 -9.32 1.79
CA ASN A 80 8.22 -9.06 0.36
C ASN A 80 8.81 -7.72 -0.11
N ILE A 81 8.88 -6.72 0.76
CA ILE A 81 9.40 -5.39 0.42
C ILE A 81 10.87 -5.29 0.83
N TYR A 82 11.16 -5.58 2.10
CA TYR A 82 12.52 -5.49 2.65
C TYR A 82 13.35 -6.77 2.42
N LYS A 83 12.71 -7.85 1.97
CA LYS A 83 13.34 -9.14 1.64
C LYS A 83 14.14 -9.71 2.82
N VAL A 84 13.62 -9.57 4.04
CA VAL A 84 14.22 -10.13 5.25
C VAL A 84 13.65 -11.51 5.51
N VAL A 85 14.54 -12.48 5.73
CA VAL A 85 14.20 -13.85 6.09
C VAL A 85 14.44 -14.03 7.57
N PHE A 86 13.40 -14.46 8.28
CA PHE A 86 13.39 -14.64 9.72
C PHE A 86 12.42 -15.74 10.12
N ASP A 87 12.64 -16.30 11.31
CA ASP A 87 11.74 -17.23 11.97
C ASP A 87 10.50 -16.49 12.49
N PRO A 88 9.27 -16.89 12.12
CA PRO A 88 8.07 -16.15 12.51
C PRO A 88 7.70 -16.27 13.99
N GLU A 89 8.21 -17.29 14.71
CA GLU A 89 7.95 -17.51 16.13
C GLU A 89 8.96 -16.77 17.00
N THR A 90 10.24 -16.79 16.64
CA THR A 90 11.32 -16.19 17.44
C THR A 90 11.75 -14.81 16.94
N LEU A 91 11.40 -14.46 15.71
CA LEU A 91 11.85 -13.25 15.00
C LEU A 91 13.37 -13.18 14.78
N GLU A 92 14.07 -14.31 14.95
CA GLU A 92 15.50 -14.39 14.66
C GLU A 92 15.76 -14.30 13.15
N ILE A 93 16.71 -13.44 12.77
CA ILE A 93 17.06 -13.17 11.38
C ILE A 93 18.00 -14.26 10.86
N ASP A 94 17.65 -14.88 9.74
CA ASP A 94 18.62 -15.61 8.93
C ASP A 94 19.34 -14.62 8.00
N TYR A 95 20.52 -14.16 8.45
CA TYR A 95 21.31 -13.18 7.71
C TYR A 95 21.76 -13.69 6.34
N LYS A 96 22.11 -14.98 6.24
CA LYS A 96 22.59 -15.56 4.98
C LYS A 96 21.44 -15.69 3.98
N ALA A 97 20.30 -16.20 4.43
CA ALA A 97 19.11 -16.29 3.58
C ALA A 97 18.58 -14.90 3.19
N THR A 98 18.65 -13.93 4.10
CA THR A 98 18.30 -12.52 3.80
C THR A 98 19.19 -11.92 2.72
N GLU A 99 20.51 -12.11 2.80
CA GLU A 99 21.44 -11.62 1.78
C GLU A 99 21.19 -12.26 0.42
N GLU A 100 20.95 -13.58 0.40
CA GLU A 100 20.65 -14.33 -0.81
C GLU A 100 19.31 -13.91 -1.42
N GLU A 101 18.27 -13.70 -0.62
CA GLU A 101 16.96 -13.23 -1.09
C GLU A 101 17.05 -11.81 -1.67
N ARG A 102 17.80 -10.92 -1.02
CA ARG A 102 18.08 -9.57 -1.54
C ARG A 102 18.88 -9.60 -2.83
N ARG A 103 19.87 -10.50 -2.95
CA ARG A 103 20.62 -10.72 -4.19
C ARG A 103 19.71 -11.22 -5.31
N ARG A 104 18.82 -12.19 -5.02
CA ARG A 104 17.83 -12.70 -5.96
C ARG A 104 16.90 -11.59 -6.45
N GLU A 105 16.33 -10.80 -5.55
CA GLU A 105 15.46 -9.67 -5.91
C GLU A 105 16.20 -8.64 -6.78
N ARG A 106 17.49 -8.36 -6.51
CA ARG A 106 18.31 -7.48 -7.36
C ARG A 106 18.47 -8.03 -8.78
N GLU A 107 18.70 -9.33 -8.94
CA GLU A 107 18.77 -9.96 -10.27
C GLU A 107 17.40 -9.96 -10.97
N GLU A 108 16.31 -10.18 -10.22
CA GLU A 108 14.96 -10.06 -10.77
C GLU A 108 14.64 -8.63 -11.23
N ARG A 109 15.10 -7.61 -10.48
CA ARG A 109 15.01 -6.19 -10.87
C ARG A 109 15.73 -5.93 -12.18
N LYS A 110 16.94 -6.46 -12.36
CA LYS A 110 17.69 -6.35 -13.62
C LYS A 110 16.98 -7.05 -14.77
N ARG A 111 16.42 -8.25 -14.54
CA ARG A 111 15.71 -9.03 -15.56
C ARG A 111 14.44 -8.35 -16.05
N ARG A 112 13.67 -7.73 -15.15
CA ARG A 112 12.42 -7.02 -15.51
C ARG A 112 12.66 -5.59 -16.01
N GLY A 113 13.81 -5.01 -15.71
CA GLY A 113 14.22 -3.70 -16.19
C GLY A 113 14.43 -3.72 -17.71
N LYS A 114 13.95 -2.68 -18.39
CA LYS A 114 14.27 -2.41 -19.80
C LYS A 114 15.28 -1.28 -19.88
N ARG A 115 16.06 -1.22 -20.97
CA ARG A 115 16.85 -0.02 -21.27
C ARG A 115 15.91 1.18 -21.40
N TYR A 116 16.38 2.34 -20.94
CA TYR A 116 15.59 3.56 -20.90
C TYR A 116 15.02 3.95 -22.27
N ASP A 117 15.84 3.92 -23.32
CA ASP A 117 15.45 4.25 -24.70
C ASP A 117 14.32 3.34 -25.22
N LYS A 118 14.36 2.05 -24.89
CA LYS A 118 13.32 1.10 -25.28
C LYS A 118 12.07 1.18 -24.43
N TRP A 119 12.23 1.50 -23.14
CA TRP A 119 11.09 1.72 -22.27
C TRP A 119 10.30 2.98 -22.65
N VAL A 120 10.98 4.09 -22.94
CA VAL A 120 10.31 5.37 -23.23
C VAL A 120 9.50 5.32 -24.53
N GLU A 121 10.01 4.64 -25.57
CA GLU A 121 9.29 4.40 -26.84
C GLU A 121 7.93 3.69 -26.66
N GLU A 122 7.80 2.86 -25.62
CA GLU A 122 6.55 2.17 -25.27
C GLU A 122 5.69 3.05 -24.34
N TRP A 123 6.32 3.65 -23.32
CA TRP A 123 5.65 4.41 -22.27
C TRP A 123 4.96 5.68 -22.80
N GLU A 124 5.60 6.43 -23.70
CA GLU A 124 5.04 7.67 -24.25
C GLU A 124 3.75 7.46 -25.07
N LYS A 125 3.51 6.23 -25.54
CA LYS A 125 2.27 5.87 -26.25
C LYS A 125 1.11 5.62 -25.30
N MET A 126 1.37 5.48 -24.00
CA MET A 126 0.34 5.26 -23.00
C MET A 126 -0.37 6.58 -22.67
N THR A 127 -1.68 6.49 -22.43
CA THR A 127 -2.49 7.62 -21.99
C THR A 127 -3.48 7.14 -20.94
N PRO A 128 -3.78 7.93 -19.90
CA PRO A 128 -4.85 7.60 -18.96
C PRO A 128 -6.20 7.47 -19.68
N PRO A 129 -7.15 6.67 -19.16
CA PRO A 129 -8.50 6.66 -19.69
C PRO A 129 -9.12 8.07 -19.65
N LYS A 130 -9.89 8.41 -20.69
CA LYS A 130 -10.40 9.79 -20.92
C LYS A 130 -11.19 10.34 -19.72
N ASP A 131 -11.91 9.51 -18.99
CA ASP A 131 -12.69 9.93 -17.82
C ASP A 131 -11.82 10.49 -16.69
N PHE A 132 -10.56 10.04 -16.55
CA PHE A 132 -9.61 10.60 -15.60
C PHE A 132 -9.05 11.95 -16.04
N LEU A 133 -9.12 12.27 -17.33
CA LEU A 133 -8.59 13.52 -17.90
C LEU A 133 -9.61 14.67 -17.87
N LYS A 134 -10.82 14.43 -17.34
CA LYS A 134 -11.93 15.40 -17.30
C LYS A 134 -11.52 16.79 -16.78
N PHE A 135 -10.63 16.84 -15.80
CA PHE A 135 -10.16 18.08 -15.17
C PHE A 135 -8.64 18.28 -15.32
N TYR A 136 -7.98 17.49 -16.18
CA TYR A 136 -6.53 17.53 -16.37
C TYR A 136 -6.08 18.65 -17.33
N GLY A 137 -6.93 19.02 -18.28
CA GLY A 137 -6.57 19.87 -19.41
C GLY A 137 -6.14 19.04 -20.63
N THR A 138 -5.28 19.59 -21.46
CA THR A 138 -4.64 18.86 -22.57
C THR A 138 -3.65 17.82 -22.02
N TRP A 139 -3.52 16.68 -22.70
CA TRP A 139 -2.57 15.63 -22.33
C TRP A 139 -1.41 15.61 -23.34
N PRO A 140 -0.14 15.46 -22.91
CA PRO A 140 0.34 15.29 -21.54
C PRO A 140 0.78 16.59 -20.84
N ASP A 141 0.61 17.75 -21.47
CA ASP A 141 1.20 19.02 -21.05
C ASP A 141 0.33 19.84 -20.07
N ALA A 142 -0.86 19.35 -19.74
CA ALA A 142 -1.78 19.92 -18.75
C ALA A 142 -2.13 21.40 -19.00
N LYS A 143 -2.13 21.86 -20.27
CA LYS A 143 -2.57 23.21 -20.58
C LYS A 143 -4.08 23.33 -20.46
N PRO A 144 -4.61 24.49 -20.00
CA PRO A 144 -6.04 24.73 -19.97
C PRO A 144 -6.69 24.50 -21.34
N ILE A 145 -7.83 23.82 -21.37
CA ILE A 145 -8.65 23.73 -22.57
C ILE A 145 -9.41 25.05 -22.68
N THR A 146 -8.99 25.92 -23.60
CA THR A 146 -9.52 27.29 -23.74
C THR A 146 -10.78 27.38 -24.61
N GLU A 147 -11.45 26.27 -24.90
CA GLU A 147 -12.67 26.26 -25.71
C GLU A 147 -13.92 26.24 -24.82
N GLY A 148 -14.63 27.38 -24.85
CA GLY A 148 -16.05 27.52 -24.56
C GLY A 148 -16.80 27.95 -25.81
#